data_AF-A0A3B8V7M9-F1
#
_entry.id   AF-A0A3B8V7M9-F1
#
_cell.length_a   1.000
_cell.length_b   1.000
_cell.length_c   1.000
_cell.angle_alpha   90.00
_cell.angle_beta   90.00
_cell.angle_gamma   90.00
#
_symmetry.space_group_name_H-M   'P 1'
#
loop_
_entity.id
_entity.type
_entity.pdbx_description
1 polymer ?
#
loop_
_entity_poly.entity_id
_entity_poly.type
_entity_poly.pdbx_seq_one_letter_code
_entity_poly.pdbx_strand_id
1 'polypeptide(L)'
;MAAGGVKIGAKDYMKQATKEKRKKGVKKFFDEFGKFIMRGNVLDLAVGVIVGGAFTGIVNALSDHILKPVINWLLALILGENSLEGIYTYLKRVETDGAVDLAKSIYIDWGAFINAIINFLLIAFVLFCIVKTINKFAEAHDKMVGGLDLPKKKKIAEYKKSGMTKKEAIARYEADLAEAAEQKRLADEQAAKAAAEAAAEAERKATENTRLLAEIVSLMKENNAK
;
A
#
# COMPACT_ATOMS: atom_id res chain seq x y z
N MET A 1 15.69 -6.92 70.45
CA MET A 1 14.80 -6.34 69.43
C MET A 1 14.02 -7.47 68.77
N ALA A 2 12.72 -7.53 69.01
CA ALA A 2 11.86 -8.63 68.55
C ALA A 2 11.69 -8.57 67.02
N ALA A 3 12.09 -9.64 66.33
CA ALA A 3 11.71 -9.87 64.94
C ALA A 3 10.22 -10.22 64.91
N GLY A 4 9.38 -9.20 64.72
CA GLY A 4 7.94 -9.34 64.49
C GLY A 4 7.69 -10.02 63.15
N GLY A 5 7.68 -11.35 63.14
CA GLY A 5 7.26 -12.15 62.00
C GLY A 5 5.78 -11.92 61.73
N VAL A 6 5.48 -11.12 60.70
CA VAL A 6 4.12 -10.96 60.17
C VAL A 6 3.64 -12.33 59.70
N LYS A 7 2.71 -12.95 60.44
CA LYS A 7 2.02 -14.17 60.02
C LYS A 7 1.07 -13.82 58.89
N ILE A 8 1.57 -13.87 57.66
CA ILE A 8 0.75 -13.74 56.45
C ILE A 8 -0.26 -14.91 56.46
N GLY A 9 -1.56 -14.64 56.33
CA GLY A 9 -2.60 -15.67 56.36
C GLY A 9 -2.71 -16.40 55.02
N ALA A 10 -3.24 -17.63 55.02
CA ALA A 10 -3.47 -18.43 53.81
C ALA A 10 -4.20 -17.65 52.69
N LYS A 11 -5.14 -16.78 53.06
CA LYS A 11 -5.87 -15.90 52.12
C LYS A 11 -4.97 -14.83 51.48
N ASP A 12 -3.97 -14.34 52.19
CA ASP A 12 -3.04 -13.31 51.70
C ASP A 12 -2.00 -13.93 50.76
N TYR A 13 -1.53 -15.15 51.03
CA TYR A 13 -0.71 -15.91 50.08
C TYR A 13 -1.45 -16.17 48.76
N MET A 14 -2.73 -16.56 48.84
CA MET A 14 -3.55 -16.81 47.64
C MET A 14 -3.77 -15.54 46.81
N LYS A 15 -4.00 -14.39 47.47
CA LYS A 15 -4.11 -13.07 46.80
C LYS A 15 -2.78 -12.61 46.17
N GLN A 16 -1.66 -12.82 46.85
CA GLN A 16 -0.34 -12.48 46.31
C GLN A 16 0.03 -13.38 45.14
N ALA A 17 -0.22 -14.69 45.22
CA ALA A 17 0.03 -15.65 44.14
C ALA A 17 -0.82 -15.37 42.89
N THR A 18 -2.08 -14.94 43.05
CA THR A 18 -2.92 -14.53 41.90
C THR A 18 -2.46 -13.21 41.29
N LYS A 19 -2.07 -12.21 42.11
CA LYS A 19 -1.48 -10.95 41.59
C LYS A 19 -0.18 -11.19 40.83
N GLU A 20 0.71 -12.01 41.38
CA GLU A 20 1.99 -12.41 40.76
C GLU A 20 1.77 -13.14 39.43
N LYS A 21 0.91 -14.17 39.39
CA LYS A 21 0.56 -14.89 38.15
C LYS A 21 -0.03 -13.95 37.10
N ARG A 22 -0.91 -13.02 37.49
CA ARG A 22 -1.51 -12.04 36.58
C ARG A 22 -0.47 -11.08 36.02
N LYS A 23 0.42 -10.54 36.86
CA LYS A 23 1.52 -9.65 36.44
C LYS A 23 2.48 -10.36 35.48
N LYS A 24 2.81 -11.62 35.76
CA LYS A 24 3.69 -12.45 34.93
C LYS A 24 3.05 -12.78 33.57
N GLY A 25 1.75 -13.07 33.54
CA GLY A 25 0.99 -13.28 32.31
C GLY A 25 0.92 -12.04 31.43
N VAL A 26 0.65 -10.87 32.01
CA VAL A 26 0.63 -9.59 31.29
C VAL A 26 2.00 -9.26 30.71
N LYS A 27 3.09 -9.43 31.48
CA LYS A 27 4.45 -9.23 30.98
C LYS A 27 4.78 -10.17 29.82
N LYS A 28 4.39 -11.45 29.94
CA LYS A 28 4.60 -12.46 28.89
C LYS A 28 3.85 -12.10 27.60
N PHE A 29 2.62 -11.60 27.71
CA PHE A 29 1.85 -11.13 26.56
C PHE A 29 2.53 -9.95 25.84
N PHE A 30 3.00 -8.94 26.58
CA PHE A 30 3.72 -7.81 25.96
C PHE A 30 5.06 -8.22 25.34
N ASP A 31 5.77 -9.18 25.96
CA ASP A 31 7.01 -9.73 25.39
C ASP A 31 6.74 -10.55 24.11
N GLU A 32 5.66 -11.34 24.09
CA GLU A 32 5.21 -12.12 22.91
C GLU A 32 4.67 -11.20 21.80
N PHE A 33 3.93 -10.15 22.16
CA PHE A 33 3.44 -9.12 21.25
C PHE A 33 4.58 -8.29 20.67
N GLY A 34 5.55 -7.88 21.49
CA GLY A 34 6.76 -7.21 21.03
C GLY A 34 7.53 -8.05 20.02
N LYS A 35 7.77 -9.33 20.32
CA LYS A 35 8.39 -10.29 19.40
C LYS A 35 7.59 -10.50 18.11
N PHE A 36 6.27 -10.39 18.16
CA PHE A 36 5.40 -10.48 16.99
C PHE A 36 5.53 -9.24 16.10
N ILE A 37 5.47 -8.03 16.66
CA ILE A 37 5.59 -6.76 15.94
C ILE A 37 7.01 -6.56 15.38
N MET A 38 8.04 -7.07 16.07
CA MET A 38 9.42 -7.05 15.59
C MET A 38 9.68 -7.97 14.38
N ARG A 39 8.69 -8.73 13.91
CA ARG A 39 8.77 -9.35 12.58
C ARG A 39 8.72 -8.21 11.56
N GLY A 40 9.89 -7.79 11.06
CA GLY A 40 10.05 -6.59 10.20
C GLY A 40 9.02 -6.46 9.07
N ASN A 41 8.64 -7.58 8.43
CA ASN A 41 7.63 -7.59 7.38
C ASN A 41 6.24 -7.07 7.80
N VAL A 42 5.85 -7.18 9.08
CA VAL A 42 4.56 -6.69 9.60
C VAL A 42 4.65 -5.22 9.97
N LEU A 43 5.77 -4.79 10.55
CA LEU A 43 5.97 -3.41 10.97
C LEU A 43 6.02 -2.48 9.75
N ASP A 44 6.77 -2.84 8.71
CA ASP A 44 6.90 -2.02 7.50
C ASP A 44 5.57 -1.93 6.74
N LEU A 45 4.82 -3.03 6.66
CA LEU A 45 3.47 -3.04 6.09
C LEU A 45 2.52 -2.13 6.90
N ALA A 46 2.55 -2.24 8.23
CA ALA A 46 1.69 -1.45 9.11
C ALA A 46 1.98 0.05 9.02
N VAL A 47 3.26 0.44 9.02
CA VAL A 47 3.67 1.84 8.84
C VAL A 47 3.21 2.35 7.47
N GLY A 48 3.38 1.56 6.41
CA GLY A 48 2.92 1.90 5.06
C GLY A 48 1.41 2.18 4.99
N VAL A 49 0.59 1.34 5.63
CA VAL A 49 -0.88 1.52 5.66
C VAL A 49 -1.29 2.77 6.47
N ILE A 50 -0.69 2.99 7.64
CA ILE A 50 -1.01 4.14 8.50
C ILE A 50 -0.63 5.46 7.81
N VAL A 51 0.59 5.54 7.26
CA VAL A 51 1.06 6.73 6.57
C VAL A 51 0.27 6.96 5.28
N GLY A 52 -0.03 5.90 4.52
CA GLY A 52 -0.86 5.99 3.31
C GLY A 52 -2.27 6.52 3.59
N GLY A 53 -2.91 6.04 4.66
CA GLY A 53 -4.22 6.53 5.09
C GLY A 53 -4.19 7.99 5.54
N ALA A 54 -3.22 8.38 6.36
CA ALA A 54 -3.05 9.76 6.82
C ALA A 54 -2.79 10.73 5.65
N PHE A 55 -1.91 10.35 4.72
CA PHE A 55 -1.60 11.15 3.54
C PHE A 55 -2.82 11.31 2.62
N THR A 56 -3.56 10.24 2.38
CA THR A 56 -4.83 10.30 1.62
C THR A 56 -5.81 11.28 2.28
N GLY A 57 -5.88 11.28 3.61
CA GLY A 57 -6.68 12.26 4.36
C GLY A 57 -6.26 13.72 4.10
N ILE A 58 -4.96 14.01 4.04
CA ILE A 58 -4.43 15.35 3.73
C ILE A 58 -4.80 15.76 2.30
N VAL A 59 -4.63 14.85 1.34
CA VAL A 59 -4.96 15.12 -0.08
C VAL A 59 -6.46 15.34 -0.25
N ASN A 60 -7.29 14.53 0.40
CA ASN A 60 -8.74 14.70 0.43
C ASN A 60 -9.12 16.06 1.01
N ALA A 61 -8.53 16.47 2.15
CA ALA A 61 -8.81 17.76 2.75
C ALA A 61 -8.42 18.94 1.84
N LEU A 62 -7.28 18.85 1.15
CA LEU A 62 -6.85 19.83 0.16
C LEU A 62 -7.82 19.90 -1.04
N SER A 63 -8.18 18.73 -1.60
CA SER A 63 -9.16 18.65 -2.67
C SER A 63 -10.49 19.26 -2.24
N ASP A 64 -10.99 18.82 -1.08
CA ASP A 64 -12.35 19.08 -0.69
C ASP A 64 -12.60 20.48 -0.14
N HIS A 65 -11.63 21.04 0.58
CA HIS A 65 -11.79 22.32 1.25
C HIS A 65 -11.10 23.48 0.55
N ILE A 66 -10.16 23.22 -0.35
CA ILE A 66 -9.41 24.27 -1.05
C ILE A 66 -9.70 24.22 -2.54
N LEU A 67 -9.61 23.06 -3.19
CA LEU A 67 -9.76 22.98 -4.64
C LEU A 67 -11.21 23.01 -5.09
N LYS A 68 -12.14 22.32 -4.43
CA LYS A 68 -13.58 22.43 -4.74
C LYS A 68 -14.06 23.90 -4.78
N PRO A 69 -13.87 24.73 -3.75
CA PRO A 69 -14.35 26.11 -3.80
C PRO A 69 -13.64 26.94 -4.87
N VAL A 70 -12.34 26.70 -5.12
CA VAL A 70 -11.60 27.40 -6.19
C VAL A 70 -12.10 27.01 -7.58
N ILE A 71 -12.36 25.72 -7.81
CA ILE A 71 -12.89 25.20 -9.08
C ILE A 71 -14.33 25.69 -9.28
N ASN A 72 -15.17 25.63 -8.25
CA ASN A 72 -16.53 26.18 -8.31
C ASN A 72 -16.52 27.67 -8.60
N TRP A 73 -15.63 28.45 -7.96
CA TRP A 73 -15.50 29.88 -8.21
C TRP A 73 -15.03 30.19 -9.63
N LEU A 74 -14.03 29.47 -10.13
CA LEU A 74 -13.55 29.60 -11.52
C LEU A 74 -14.62 29.23 -12.55
N LEU A 75 -15.37 28.15 -12.31
CA LEU A 75 -16.45 27.72 -13.20
C LEU A 75 -17.63 28.68 -13.15
N ALA A 76 -17.97 29.23 -11.97
CA ALA A 76 -19.00 30.26 -11.85
C ALA A 76 -18.64 31.54 -12.63
N LEU A 77 -17.35 31.89 -12.68
CA LEU A 77 -16.86 33.04 -13.44
C LEU A 77 -16.94 32.82 -14.97
N ILE A 78 -16.82 31.58 -15.44
CA ILE A 78 -16.80 31.24 -16.88
C ILE A 78 -18.20 30.84 -17.40
N LEU A 79 -19.02 30.17 -16.58
CA LEU A 79 -20.29 29.54 -16.97
C LEU A 79 -21.53 30.14 -16.27
N GLY A 80 -21.35 31.07 -15.34
CA GLY A 80 -22.44 31.67 -14.55
C GLY A 80 -22.74 30.93 -13.24
N GLU A 81 -23.59 31.55 -12.40
CA GLU A 81 -23.67 31.41 -10.93
C GLU A 81 -23.92 30.00 -10.34
N ASN A 82 -24.11 28.93 -11.12
CA ASN A 82 -24.50 27.60 -10.58
C ASN A 82 -23.88 26.42 -11.34
N SER A 83 -22.56 26.37 -11.48
CA SER A 83 -21.92 25.39 -12.37
C SER A 83 -21.81 23.96 -11.84
N LEU A 84 -21.96 23.69 -10.53
CA LEU A 84 -21.84 22.32 -9.98
C LEU A 84 -22.71 22.01 -8.73
N GLU A 85 -23.12 23.01 -7.95
CA GLU A 85 -24.08 22.80 -6.85
C GLU A 85 -25.50 22.77 -7.42
N GLY A 86 -26.16 21.60 -7.40
CA GLY A 86 -27.55 21.48 -7.81
C GLY A 86 -27.82 20.63 -9.05
N ILE A 87 -26.82 19.98 -9.66
CA ILE A 87 -27.05 19.03 -10.75
C ILE A 87 -27.57 17.71 -10.18
N TYR A 88 -28.85 17.74 -9.83
CA TYR A 88 -29.58 16.59 -9.33
C TYR A 88 -30.47 16.01 -10.41
N THR A 89 -30.29 14.72 -10.72
CA THR A 89 -31.29 13.98 -11.47
C THR A 89 -32.20 13.26 -10.47
N TYR A 90 -33.44 13.73 -10.34
CA TYR A 90 -34.42 13.11 -9.45
C TYR A 90 -35.11 11.95 -10.16
N LEU A 91 -35.00 10.75 -9.60
CA LEU A 91 -35.72 9.56 -10.08
C LEU A 91 -37.12 9.48 -9.46
N LYS A 92 -37.24 9.94 -8.21
CA LYS A 92 -38.51 10.14 -7.52
C LYS A 92 -38.41 11.40 -6.68
N ARG A 93 -39.12 12.44 -7.12
CA ARG A 93 -39.20 13.71 -6.40
C ARG A 93 -40.33 13.64 -5.38
N VAL A 94 -40.02 13.90 -4.12
CA VAL A 94 -40.99 14.04 -3.05
C VAL A 94 -40.87 15.48 -2.54
N GLU A 95 -41.93 16.26 -2.72
CA GLU A 95 -42.00 17.64 -2.25
C GLU A 95 -42.82 17.69 -0.97
N THR A 96 -42.34 18.44 0.02
CA THR A 96 -43.09 18.77 1.24
C THR A 96 -43.02 20.29 1.41
N ASP A 97 -44.16 20.97 1.53
CA ASP A 97 -44.24 22.45 1.63
C ASP A 97 -43.52 23.23 0.51
N GLY A 98 -43.65 22.78 -0.74
CA GLY A 98 -43.11 23.50 -1.90
C GLY A 98 -41.58 23.46 -2.03
N ALA A 99 -40.89 22.74 -1.14
CA ALA A 99 -39.48 22.44 -1.23
C ALA A 99 -39.26 20.95 -1.52
N VAL A 100 -38.24 20.65 -2.32
CA VAL A 100 -37.84 19.26 -2.57
C VAL A 100 -37.22 18.70 -1.28
N ASP A 101 -37.86 17.71 -0.70
CA ASP A 101 -37.31 17.00 0.44
C ASP A 101 -36.24 16.03 -0.07
N LEU A 102 -34.96 16.45 -0.01
CA LEU A 102 -33.84 15.60 -0.41
C LEU A 102 -33.71 14.35 0.47
N ALA A 103 -34.23 14.32 1.70
CA ALA A 103 -34.14 13.13 2.55
C ALA A 103 -35.12 12.02 2.11
N LYS A 104 -36.26 12.39 1.50
CA LYS A 104 -37.28 11.44 1.00
C LYS A 104 -37.25 11.25 -0.52
N SER A 105 -36.56 12.13 -1.23
CA SER A 105 -36.39 12.05 -2.68
C SER A 105 -35.26 11.10 -3.05
N ILE A 106 -35.43 10.35 -4.13
CA ILE A 106 -34.36 9.54 -4.72
C ILE A 106 -33.73 10.38 -5.82
N TYR A 107 -32.46 10.75 -5.67
CA TYR A 107 -31.72 11.57 -6.62
C TYR A 107 -30.30 11.07 -6.83
N ILE A 108 -29.75 11.41 -8.00
CA ILE A 108 -28.34 11.25 -8.34
C ILE A 108 -27.68 12.62 -8.24
N ASP A 109 -26.66 12.73 -7.39
CA ASP A 109 -25.82 13.93 -7.27
C ASP A 109 -24.62 13.83 -8.22
N TRP A 110 -24.74 14.50 -9.37
CA TRP A 110 -23.66 14.53 -10.36
C TRP A 110 -22.48 15.41 -9.91
N GLY A 111 -22.73 16.41 -9.06
CA GLY A 111 -21.68 17.25 -8.49
C GLY A 111 -20.77 16.46 -7.57
N ALA A 112 -21.34 15.66 -6.68
CA ALA A 112 -20.59 14.76 -5.80
C ALA A 112 -19.77 13.72 -6.59
N PHE A 113 -20.33 13.19 -7.68
CA PHE A 113 -19.64 12.23 -8.54
C PHE A 113 -18.45 12.84 -9.29
N ILE A 114 -18.63 13.99 -9.93
CA ILE A 114 -17.55 14.72 -10.62
C ILE A 114 -16.45 15.09 -9.62
N ASN A 115 -16.84 15.54 -8.42
CA ASN A 115 -15.88 15.80 -7.36
C ASN A 115 -15.08 14.56 -6.95
N ALA A 116 -15.73 13.39 -6.82
CA ALA A 116 -15.04 12.16 -6.50
C ALA A 116 -14.01 11.78 -7.58
N ILE A 117 -14.32 12.01 -8.86
CA ILE A 117 -13.38 11.81 -9.98
C ILE A 117 -12.19 12.78 -9.87
N ILE A 118 -12.45 14.07 -9.63
CA ILE A 118 -11.38 15.08 -9.47
C ILE A 118 -10.45 14.69 -8.33
N ASN A 119 -11.01 14.31 -7.17
CA ASN A 119 -10.21 13.89 -6.01
C ASN A 119 -9.37 12.64 -6.34
N PHE A 120 -9.93 11.64 -7.02
CA PHE A 120 -9.19 10.45 -7.46
C PHE A 120 -8.00 10.81 -8.36
N LEU A 121 -8.22 11.66 -9.37
CA LEU A 121 -7.16 12.11 -10.27
C LEU A 121 -6.08 12.89 -9.52
N LEU A 122 -6.46 13.66 -8.50
CA LEU A 122 -5.51 14.43 -7.71
C LEU A 122 -4.64 13.55 -6.83
N ILE A 123 -5.23 12.57 -6.12
CA ILE A 123 -4.47 11.57 -5.36
C ILE A 123 -3.50 10.84 -6.29
N ALA A 124 -3.96 10.39 -7.45
CA ALA A 124 -3.12 9.72 -8.43
C ALA A 124 -1.96 10.62 -8.92
N PHE A 125 -2.24 11.89 -9.20
CA PHE A 125 -1.24 12.87 -9.62
C PHE A 125 -0.18 13.13 -8.55
N VAL A 126 -0.60 13.34 -7.30
CA VAL A 126 0.31 13.56 -6.17
C VAL A 126 1.17 12.32 -5.93
N LEU A 127 0.58 11.13 -5.96
CA LEU A 127 1.31 9.87 -5.80
C LEU A 127 2.33 9.67 -6.93
N PHE A 128 1.95 9.99 -8.18
CA PHE A 128 2.85 9.99 -9.33
C PHE A 128 4.01 10.98 -9.14
N CYS A 129 3.75 12.20 -8.66
CA CYS A 129 4.78 13.18 -8.36
C CYS A 129 5.77 12.67 -7.29
N ILE A 130 5.26 12.03 -6.23
CA ILE A 130 6.10 11.44 -5.18
C ILE A 130 6.96 10.32 -5.73
N VAL A 131 6.37 9.35 -6.43
CA VAL A 131 7.11 8.22 -7.02
C VAL A 131 8.14 8.71 -8.03
N LYS A 132 7.77 9.66 -8.89
CA LYS A 132 8.69 10.29 -9.84
C LYS A 132 9.84 11.01 -9.14
N THR A 133 9.55 11.67 -8.03
CA THR A 133 10.57 12.37 -7.23
C THR A 133 11.51 11.38 -6.57
N ILE A 134 10.98 10.32 -5.95
CA ILE A 134 11.78 9.24 -5.36
C ILE A 134 12.64 8.57 -6.43
N ASN A 135 12.08 8.23 -7.60
CA ASN A 135 12.84 7.64 -8.70
C ASN A 135 13.91 8.60 -9.22
N LYS A 136 13.60 9.89 -9.35
CA LYS A 136 14.57 10.92 -9.74
C LYS A 136 15.66 11.11 -8.69
N PHE A 137 15.35 11.02 -7.40
CA PHE A 137 16.34 11.06 -6.32
C PHE A 137 17.14 9.76 -6.23
N ALA A 138 16.55 8.61 -6.53
CA ALA A 138 17.26 7.34 -6.62
C ALA A 138 18.25 7.37 -7.79
N GLU A 139 17.83 7.86 -8.96
CA GLU A 139 18.70 8.09 -10.12
C GLU A 139 19.73 9.19 -9.87
N ALA A 140 19.37 10.27 -9.16
CA ALA A 140 20.29 11.35 -8.83
C ALA A 140 21.27 10.93 -7.73
N HIS A 141 20.86 10.08 -6.79
CA HIS A 141 21.75 9.40 -5.85
C HIS A 141 22.66 8.46 -6.63
N ASP A 142 22.15 7.65 -7.55
CA ASP A 142 22.97 6.77 -8.39
C ASP A 142 23.94 7.56 -9.32
N LYS A 143 23.58 8.79 -9.72
CA LYS A 143 24.43 9.70 -10.52
C LYS A 143 25.38 10.58 -9.70
N MET A 144 25.02 11.05 -8.51
CA MET A 144 25.92 11.78 -7.58
C MET A 144 26.84 10.81 -6.83
N VAL A 145 26.36 9.61 -6.54
CA VAL A 145 27.11 8.39 -6.20
C VAL A 145 27.54 7.67 -7.49
N GLY A 146 27.45 8.35 -8.63
CA GLY A 146 27.91 7.89 -9.93
C GLY A 146 29.43 7.80 -9.94
N GLY A 147 29.94 6.69 -9.44
CA GLY A 147 31.35 6.31 -9.50
C GLY A 147 31.94 5.73 -8.23
N LEU A 148 31.25 5.80 -7.09
CA LEU A 148 31.69 5.22 -5.82
C LEU A 148 30.52 4.64 -5.03
N ASP A 149 30.00 3.54 -5.55
CA ASP A 149 29.36 2.49 -4.76
C ASP A 149 30.15 2.32 -3.44
N LEU A 150 29.51 2.42 -2.26
CA LEU A 150 30.16 2.05 -1.00
C LEU A 150 30.89 0.66 -1.07
N PRO A 151 30.45 -0.32 -1.88
CA PRO A 151 31.25 -1.52 -2.19
C PRO A 151 32.49 -1.31 -3.06
N LYS A 152 32.60 -0.29 -3.95
CA LYS A 152 33.83 0.02 -4.70
C LYS A 152 35.00 0.29 -3.76
N LYS A 153 34.83 1.16 -2.77
CA LYS A 153 35.92 1.58 -1.88
C LYS A 153 36.47 0.42 -1.06
N LYS A 154 35.59 -0.46 -0.56
CA LYS A 154 35.97 -1.67 0.19
C LYS A 154 36.62 -2.71 -0.72
N LYS A 155 36.03 -3.03 -1.88
CA LYS A 155 36.58 -4.02 -2.80
C LYS A 155 37.87 -3.55 -3.49
N ILE A 156 37.98 -2.30 -3.90
CA ILE A 156 39.24 -1.73 -4.45
C ILE A 156 40.35 -1.72 -3.38
N ALA A 157 40.02 -1.51 -2.10
CA ALA A 157 40.97 -1.64 -1.01
C ALA A 157 41.39 -3.11 -0.77
N GLU A 158 40.49 -4.05 -1.01
CA GLU A 158 40.73 -5.50 -0.95
C GLU A 158 41.63 -5.97 -2.12
N TYR A 159 41.37 -5.51 -3.35
CA TYR A 159 42.20 -5.77 -4.52
C TYR A 159 43.59 -5.10 -4.45
N LYS A 160 43.72 -3.99 -3.72
CA LYS A 160 45.04 -3.40 -3.44
C LYS A 160 45.86 -4.23 -2.44
N LYS A 161 45.21 -4.93 -1.50
CA LYS A 161 45.90 -5.84 -0.57
C LYS A 161 46.42 -7.10 -1.27
N SER A 162 45.86 -7.47 -2.42
CA SER A 162 46.34 -8.57 -3.27
C SER A 162 47.40 -8.18 -4.30
N GLY A 163 47.95 -6.95 -4.23
CA GLY A 163 49.11 -6.53 -5.03
C GLY A 163 48.81 -6.01 -6.43
N MET A 164 47.54 -5.84 -6.82
CA MET A 164 47.17 -5.31 -8.15
C MET A 164 47.34 -3.79 -8.27
N THR A 165 47.71 -3.33 -9.47
CA THR A 165 47.85 -1.90 -9.76
C THR A 165 46.50 -1.20 -9.84
N LYS A 166 46.47 0.12 -9.59
CA LYS A 166 45.22 0.91 -9.54
C LYS A 166 44.38 0.81 -10.82
N LYS A 167 45.00 0.58 -11.99
CA LYS A 167 44.31 0.41 -13.27
C LYS A 167 43.62 -0.95 -13.40
N GLU A 168 44.28 -2.03 -12.98
CA GLU A 168 43.74 -3.39 -13.08
C GLU A 168 42.57 -3.62 -12.11
N ALA A 169 42.65 -3.05 -10.91
CA ALA A 169 41.55 -3.13 -9.93
C ALA A 169 40.29 -2.37 -10.38
N ILE A 170 40.44 -1.31 -11.17
CA ILE A 170 39.32 -0.56 -11.74
C ILE A 170 38.71 -1.34 -12.90
N ALA A 171 39.54 -1.87 -13.82
CA ALA A 171 39.07 -2.65 -14.96
C ALA A 171 38.30 -3.92 -14.53
N ARG A 172 38.77 -4.61 -13.48
CA ARG A 172 38.12 -5.82 -12.97
C ARG A 172 36.79 -5.52 -12.28
N TYR A 173 36.72 -4.42 -11.54
CA TYR A 173 35.47 -3.97 -10.94
C TYR A 173 34.47 -3.48 -12.01
N GLU A 174 34.93 -2.85 -13.08
CA GLU A 174 34.10 -2.47 -14.22
C GLU A 174 33.54 -3.69 -14.97
N ALA A 175 34.34 -4.77 -15.10
CA ALA A 175 33.86 -6.05 -15.62
C ALA A 175 32.83 -6.72 -14.69
N ASP A 176 33.07 -6.76 -13.38
CA ASP A 176 32.14 -7.31 -12.39
C ASP A 176 30.79 -6.56 -12.40
N LEU A 177 30.80 -5.24 -12.61
CA LEU A 177 29.58 -4.44 -12.77
C LEU A 177 28.83 -4.75 -14.06
N ALA A 178 29.55 -4.97 -15.16
CA ALA A 178 28.94 -5.32 -16.44
C ALA A 178 28.26 -6.70 -16.36
N GLU A 179 28.91 -7.68 -15.73
CA GLU A 179 28.35 -9.00 -15.48
C GLU A 179 27.11 -8.94 -14.56
N ALA A 180 27.15 -8.13 -13.49
CA ALA A 180 26.01 -7.95 -12.60
C ALA A 180 24.82 -7.25 -13.30
N ALA A 181 25.10 -6.27 -14.17
CA ALA A 181 24.08 -5.61 -14.98
C ALA A 181 23.46 -6.57 -16.00
N GLU A 182 24.27 -7.45 -16.60
CA GLU A 182 23.81 -8.49 -17.51
C GLU A 182 22.95 -9.53 -16.78
N GLN A 183 23.38 -10.01 -15.62
CA GLN A 183 22.61 -10.92 -14.77
C GLN A 183 21.27 -10.31 -14.34
N LYS A 184 21.25 -9.01 -14.01
CA LYS A 184 20.01 -8.31 -13.67
C LYS A 184 19.07 -8.20 -14.87
N ARG A 185 19.57 -7.89 -16.06
CA ARG A 185 18.74 -7.87 -17.29
C ARG A 185 18.17 -9.26 -17.61
N LEU A 186 18.98 -10.30 -17.45
CA LEU A 186 18.53 -11.69 -17.63
C LEU A 186 17.48 -12.08 -16.58
N ALA A 187 17.64 -11.66 -15.32
CA ALA A 187 16.66 -11.89 -14.26
C ALA A 187 15.35 -11.13 -14.50
N ASP A 188 15.42 -9.87 -14.95
CA ASP A 188 14.25 -9.07 -15.30
C ASP A 188 13.52 -9.66 -16.53
N GLU A 189 14.26 -10.17 -17.52
CA GLU A 189 13.70 -10.86 -18.69
C GLU A 189 13.07 -12.21 -18.32
N GLN A 190 13.71 -12.98 -17.42
CA GLN A 190 13.16 -14.22 -16.89
C GLN A 190 11.92 -13.97 -16.03
N ALA A 191 11.90 -12.92 -15.21
CA ALA A 191 10.74 -12.52 -14.43
C ALA A 191 9.58 -12.08 -15.34
N ALA A 192 9.86 -11.35 -16.41
CA ALA A 192 8.86 -10.98 -17.41
C ALA A 192 8.30 -12.20 -18.15
N LYS A 193 9.15 -13.16 -18.54
CA LYS A 193 8.70 -14.43 -19.16
C LYS A 193 7.89 -15.30 -18.19
N ALA A 194 8.32 -15.43 -16.94
CA ALA A 194 7.58 -16.17 -15.92
C ALA A 194 6.21 -15.55 -15.62
N ALA A 195 6.13 -14.21 -15.59
CA ALA A 195 4.86 -13.51 -15.43
C ALA A 195 3.93 -13.70 -16.64
N ALA A 196 4.48 -13.69 -17.86
CA ALA A 196 3.73 -13.94 -19.09
C ALA A 196 3.23 -15.40 -19.18
N GLU A 197 4.06 -16.37 -18.80
CA GLU A 197 3.68 -17.79 -18.75
C GLU A 197 2.62 -18.06 -17.66
N ALA A 198 2.75 -17.45 -16.48
CA ALA A 198 1.75 -17.54 -15.43
C ALA A 198 0.39 -16.94 -15.86
N ALA A 199 0.41 -15.84 -16.61
CA ALA A 199 -0.80 -15.25 -17.19
C ALA A 199 -1.43 -16.18 -18.25
N ALA A 200 -0.63 -16.75 -19.15
CA ALA A 200 -1.10 -17.68 -20.16
C ALA A 200 -1.64 -19.00 -19.56
N GLU A 201 -1.04 -19.50 -18.47
CA GLU A 201 -1.50 -20.69 -17.75
C GLU A 201 -2.83 -20.42 -17.03
N ALA A 202 -2.99 -19.22 -16.45
CA ALA A 202 -4.25 -18.80 -15.84
C ALA A 202 -5.39 -18.72 -16.87
N GLU A 203 -5.12 -18.20 -18.08
CA GLU A 203 -6.08 -18.16 -19.18
C GLU A 203 -6.45 -19.56 -19.70
N ARG A 204 -5.49 -20.48 -19.80
CA ARG A 204 -5.73 -21.88 -20.20
C ARG A 204 -6.64 -22.59 -19.19
N LYS A 205 -6.34 -22.47 -17.90
CA LYS A 205 -7.16 -23.03 -16.81
C LYS A 205 -8.56 -22.44 -16.77
N ALA A 206 -8.71 -21.14 -17.01
CA ALA A 206 -10.03 -20.50 -17.10
C ALA A 206 -10.84 -21.01 -18.30
N THR A 207 -10.18 -21.22 -19.45
CA THR A 207 -10.80 -21.77 -20.67
C THR A 207 -11.23 -23.23 -20.46
N GLU A 208 -10.38 -24.04 -19.84
CA GLU A 208 -10.67 -25.44 -19.53
C GLU A 208 -11.84 -25.57 -18.55
N ASN A 209 -11.83 -24.78 -17.47
CA ASN A 209 -12.94 -24.75 -16.51
C ASN A 209 -14.27 -24.37 -17.19
N THR A 210 -14.25 -23.40 -18.11
CA THR A 210 -15.44 -22.98 -18.85
C THR A 210 -15.95 -24.09 -19.78
N ARG A 211 -15.05 -24.83 -20.42
CA ARG A 211 -15.39 -25.98 -21.27
C ARG A 211 -16.00 -27.13 -20.46
N LEU A 212 -15.42 -27.46 -19.31
CA LEU A 212 -15.95 -28.50 -18.41
C LEU A 212 -17.36 -28.15 -17.92
N LEU A 213 -17.61 -26.89 -17.59
CA LEU A 213 -18.95 -26.42 -17.21
C LEU A 213 -19.96 -26.56 -18.36
N ALA A 214 -19.56 -26.28 -19.60
CA ALA A 214 -20.42 -26.45 -20.77
C ALA A 214 -20.80 -27.93 -21.00
N GLU A 215 -19.83 -28.84 -20.83
CA GLU A 215 -20.04 -30.29 -20.94
C GLU A 215 -20.98 -30.81 -19.85
N ILE A 216 -20.78 -30.41 -18.60
CA ILE A 216 -21.67 -30.76 -17.47
C ILE A 216 -23.11 -30.29 -17.73
N VAL A 217 -23.29 -29.07 -18.24
CA VAL A 217 -24.62 -28.53 -18.60
C VAL A 217 -25.27 -29.33 -19.73
N SER A 218 -24.51 -29.75 -20.74
CA SER A 218 -25.05 -30.61 -21.81
C SER A 218 -25.48 -31.98 -21.29
N LEU A 219 -24.69 -32.62 -20.43
CA LEU A 219 -25.01 -33.91 -19.82
C LEU A 219 -26.25 -33.82 -18.94
N MET A 220 -26.41 -32.74 -18.16
CA MET A 220 -27.62 -32.54 -17.34
C MET A 220 -28.87 -32.35 -18.22
N LYS A 221 -28.78 -31.63 -19.34
CA LYS A 221 -29.91 -31.48 -20.27
C LYS A 221 -30.29 -32.80 -20.94
N GLU A 222 -29.31 -33.61 -21.33
CA GLU A 222 -29.54 -34.90 -21.97
C GLU A 222 -30.14 -35.93 -20.99
N ASN A 223 -29.72 -35.90 -19.72
CA ASN A 223 -30.23 -36.81 -18.70
C ASN A 223 -31.61 -36.40 -18.18
N ASN A 224 -31.97 -35.12 -18.24
CA ASN A 224 -33.29 -34.60 -17.85
C ASN A 224 -34.33 -34.67 -19.01
N ALA A 225 -33.90 -35.08 -20.20
CA ALA A 225 -34.76 -35.29 -21.37
C ALA A 225 -35.16 -36.77 -21.56
N LYS A 226 -34.69 -37.66 -20.69
CA LYS A 226 -35.11 -39.06 -20.57
C LYS A 226 -36.06 -39.23 -19.39
#